data_AF-A0ABC8LG40-F1
#
_entry.id   AF-A0ABC8LG40-F1
#
_cell.length_a   1.000
_cell.length_b   1.000
_cell.length_c   1.000
_cell.angle_alpha   90.00
_cell.angle_beta   90.00
_cell.angle_gamma   90.00
#
_symmetry.space_group_name_H-M   'P 1'
#
loop_
_entity.id
_entity.type
_entity.pdbx_description
1 polymer ?
#
loop_
_entity_poly.entity_id
_entity_poly.type
_entity_poly.pdbx_seq_one_letter_code
_entity_poly.pdbx_strand_id
1 'polypeptide(L)'
;MELGHWIPRRCPCGALTVILTSKTKDNPADEAHWEELEALSTRQSCMEDDLVEIKEQLEDMKKDITEIVEVVAALSKKSRK
;
A
#
# COMPACT_ATOMS: atom_id res chain seq x y z
N MET A 1 20.08 -31.40 13.09
CA MET A 1 18.62 -31.23 13.27
C MET A 1 17.97 -31.72 12.00
N GLU A 2 17.15 -32.77 12.10
CA GLU A 2 16.44 -33.33 10.94
C GLU A 2 15.20 -32.48 10.65
N LEU A 3 15.04 -32.07 9.40
CA LEU A 3 13.92 -31.24 8.94
C LEU A 3 12.63 -32.06 9.03
N GLY A 4 11.66 -31.57 9.80
CA GLY A 4 10.30 -32.12 9.79
C GLY A 4 9.76 -32.15 8.36
N HIS A 5 9.28 -33.30 7.92
CA HIS A 5 8.84 -33.63 6.55
C HIS A 5 7.72 -32.74 5.98
N TRP A 6 7.19 -31.80 6.77
CA TRP A 6 6.00 -31.00 6.45
C TRP A 6 6.30 -29.64 5.83
N ILE A 7 7.54 -29.16 5.88
CA ILE A 7 7.90 -27.87 5.26
C ILE A 7 8.44 -28.15 3.85
N PRO A 8 7.75 -27.70 2.78
CA PRO A 8 8.21 -27.89 1.42
C PRO A 8 9.59 -27.28 1.23
N ARG A 9 10.55 -28.08 0.73
CA ARG A 9 11.93 -27.65 0.44
C ARG A 9 12.01 -26.58 -0.66
N ARG A 10 10.95 -26.46 -1.46
CA ARG A 10 10.81 -25.46 -2.51
C ARG A 10 9.46 -24.75 -2.41
N CYS A 11 9.47 -23.44 -2.59
CA CYS A 11 8.28 -22.63 -2.79
C CYS A 11 7.58 -23.07 -4.10
N PRO A 12 6.25 -22.91 -4.24
CA PRO A 12 5.56 -23.16 -5.50
C PRO A 12 6.17 -22.44 -6.72
N CYS A 13 6.89 -21.33 -6.52
CA CYS A 13 7.62 -20.63 -7.58
C CYS A 13 9.00 -21.23 -7.93
N GLY A 14 9.42 -22.31 -7.25
CA GLY A 14 10.68 -23.04 -7.52
C GLY A 14 11.89 -22.61 -6.69
N ALA A 15 11.79 -21.51 -5.92
CA ALA A 15 12.86 -21.05 -5.04
C ALA A 15 13.08 -21.99 -3.83
N LEU A 16 14.32 -22.08 -3.33
CA LEU A 16 14.63 -22.82 -2.10
C LEU A 16 13.95 -22.14 -0.91
N THR A 17 13.22 -22.92 -0.11
CA THR A 17 12.59 -22.41 1.10
C THR A 17 13.66 -22.13 2.15
N VAL A 18 13.82 -20.86 2.52
CA VAL A 18 14.70 -20.44 3.62
C VAL A 18 13.90 -20.48 4.91
N ILE A 19 14.36 -21.26 5.89
CA ILE A 19 13.73 -21.35 7.21
C ILE A 19 14.46 -20.37 8.13
N LEU A 20 13.75 -19.33 8.58
CA LEU A 20 14.23 -18.43 9.62
C LEU A 20 13.70 -18.94 10.97
N THR A 21 14.57 -19.47 11.83
CA THR A 21 14.23 -19.82 13.22
C THR A 21 14.89 -18.83 14.16
N SER A 22 14.10 -18.16 15.00
CA SER A 22 14.63 -17.39 16.13
C SER A 22 14.76 -18.27 17.38
N LYS A 23 15.79 -18.02 18.20
CA LYS A 23 15.91 -18.52 19.57
C LYS A 23 15.59 -17.38 20.53
N THR A 24 14.36 -16.90 20.51
CA THR A 24 13.94 -15.73 21.26
C THR A 24 13.74 -16.07 22.75
N LYS A 25 14.82 -15.91 23.53
CA LYS A 25 14.70 -15.59 24.96
C LYS A 25 15.79 -14.65 25.49
N ASP A 26 16.89 -14.39 24.75
CA ASP A 26 18.08 -13.73 25.31
C ASP A 26 18.67 -12.55 24.50
N ASN A 27 17.96 -11.88 23.58
CA ASN A 27 18.56 -10.79 22.77
C ASN A 27 17.72 -9.48 22.73
N PRO A 28 18.12 -8.40 23.43
CA PRO A 28 17.38 -7.14 23.50
C PRO A 28 17.43 -6.30 22.20
N ALA A 29 18.31 -6.63 21.25
CA ALA A 29 18.34 -5.95 19.95
C ALA A 29 17.10 -6.25 19.09
N ASP A 30 16.42 -7.38 19.31
CA ASP A 30 15.22 -7.75 18.54
C ASP A 30 13.98 -6.96 18.99
N GLU A 31 13.92 -6.52 20.25
CA GLU A 31 12.80 -5.71 20.79
C GLU A 31 12.77 -4.30 20.15
N ALA A 32 13.94 -3.66 20.03
CA ALA A 32 14.05 -2.34 19.41
C ALA A 32 13.66 -2.37 17.92
N HIS A 33 13.96 -3.48 17.22
CA HIS A 33 13.54 -3.68 15.84
C HIS A 33 12.03 -3.94 15.71
N TRP A 34 11.41 -4.62 16.68
CA TRP A 34 9.95 -4.77 16.72
C TRP A 34 9.24 -3.44 16.95
N GLU A 35 9.74 -2.61 17.88
CA GLU A 35 9.20 -1.27 18.12
C GLU A 35 9.33 -0.36 16.88
N GLU A 36 10.48 -0.39 16.20
CA GLU A 36 10.69 0.36 14.96
C GLU A 36 9.75 -0.12 13.84
N LEU A 37 9.54 -1.44 13.71
CA LEU A 37 8.63 -2.01 12.72
C LEU A 37 7.17 -1.64 12.99
N GLU A 38 6.74 -1.63 14.26
CA GLU A 38 5.40 -1.20 14.66
C GLU A 38 5.17 0.29 14.37
N ALA A 39 6.17 1.14 14.65
CA ALA A 39 6.13 2.56 14.31
C ALA A 39 6.05 2.79 12.78
N LEU A 40 6.81 2.02 11.99
CA LEU A 40 6.74 2.07 10.53
C LEU A 40 5.39 1.59 10.00
N SER A 41 4.82 0.52 10.57
CA SER A 41 3.48 0.03 10.21
C SER A 41 2.40 1.08 10.50
N THR A 42 2.51 1.78 11.63
CA THR A 42 1.58 2.87 11.97
C THR A 42 1.68 4.02 10.97
N ARG A 43 2.91 4.44 10.64
CA ARG A 43 3.14 5.49 9.63
C ARG A 43 2.63 5.10 8.25
N GLN A 44 2.83 3.84 7.85
CA GLN A 44 2.31 3.32 6.60
C GLN A 44 0.78 3.38 6.56
N SER A 45 0.10 2.98 7.65
CA SER A 45 -1.36 3.08 7.74
C SER A 45 -1.85 4.52 7.56
N CYS A 46 -1.22 5.50 8.21
CA CYS A 46 -1.60 6.91 8.04
C CYS A 46 -1.39 7.39 6.59
N MET A 47 -0.28 6.98 5.95
CA MET A 47 -0.05 7.31 4.53
C MET A 47 -1.08 6.67 3.61
N GLU A 48 -1.54 5.46 3.90
CA GLU A 48 -2.60 4.80 3.14
C GLU A 48 -3.92 5.56 3.27
N ASP A 49 -4.27 6.03 4.48
CA ASP A 49 -5.46 6.87 4.72
C ASP A 49 -5.38 8.21 3.97
N ASP A 50 -4.24 8.92 4.05
CA ASP A 50 -4.02 10.18 3.33
C ASP A 50 -4.15 9.99 1.80
N LEU A 51 -3.65 8.87 1.27
CA LEU A 51 -3.77 8.55 -0.15
C LEU A 51 -5.22 8.27 -0.58
N VAL A 52 -6.04 7.70 0.29
CA VAL A 52 -7.49 7.54 0.06
C VAL A 52 -8.16 8.91 -0.01
N GLU A 53 -7.88 9.80 0.94
CA GLU A 53 -8.45 11.15 0.95
C GLU A 53 -8.05 11.95 -0.31
N ILE A 54 -6.77 11.92 -0.69
CA ILE A 54 -6.27 12.57 -1.92
C ILE A 54 -7.00 12.04 -3.15
N LYS A 55 -7.25 10.72 -3.21
CA LYS A 55 -7.96 10.10 -4.33
C LYS A 55 -9.39 10.63 -4.42
N GLU A 56 -10.11 10.72 -3.31
CA GLU A 56 -11.48 11.26 -3.27
C GLU A 56 -11.51 12.72 -3.75
N GLN A 57 -10.60 13.55 -3.26
CA GLN A 57 -10.47 14.94 -3.72
C GLN A 57 -10.20 15.05 -5.23
N LEU A 58 -9.38 14.15 -5.79
CA LEU A 58 -9.12 14.10 -7.23
C LEU A 58 -10.33 13.66 -8.05
N GLU A 59 -11.18 12.77 -7.52
CA GLU A 59 -12.42 12.35 -8.18
C GLU A 59 -13.44 13.50 -8.23
N ASP A 60 -13.57 14.27 -7.16
CA ASP A 60 -14.41 15.47 -7.12
C ASP A 60 -13.91 16.54 -8.10
N MET A 61 -12.61 16.86 -8.08
CA MET A 61 -12.02 17.80 -9.02
C MET A 61 -12.23 17.39 -10.48
N LYS A 62 -12.13 16.09 -10.78
CA LYS A 62 -12.39 15.56 -12.13
C LYS A 62 -13.84 15.80 -12.56
N LYS A 63 -14.79 15.63 -11.64
CA LYS A 63 -16.21 15.90 -11.90
C LYS A 63 -16.41 17.39 -12.22
N ASP A 64 -15.89 18.28 -11.38
CA ASP A 64 -16.00 19.73 -11.58
C ASP A 64 -15.41 20.17 -12.92
N ILE A 65 -14.22 19.66 -13.27
CA ILE A 65 -13.59 19.94 -14.57
C ILE A 65 -14.47 19.46 -15.73
N THR A 66 -15.09 18.29 -15.60
CA THR A 66 -15.99 17.74 -16.64
C THR A 66 -17.20 18.66 -16.84
N GLU A 67 -17.83 19.11 -15.76
CA GLU A 67 -18.96 20.06 -15.82
C GLU A 67 -18.56 21.40 -16.46
N ILE A 68 -17.38 21.94 -16.10
CA ILE A 68 -16.84 23.17 -16.70
C ILE A 68 -16.64 22.99 -18.21
N VAL A 69 -16.06 21.87 -18.64
CA VAL A 69 -15.84 21.56 -20.06
C VAL A 69 -17.16 21.52 -20.83
N GLU A 70 -18.20 20.92 -20.26
CA GLU A 70 -19.53 20.88 -20.87
C GLU A 70 -20.15 22.28 -21.03
N VAL A 71 -20.07 23.12 -19.99
CA VAL A 71 -20.54 24.51 -20.04
C VAL A 71 -19.79 25.31 -21.10
N VAL A 72 -18.46 25.21 -21.15
CA VAL A 72 -17.62 25.90 -22.15
C VAL A 72 -18.00 25.45 -23.56
N ALA A 73 -18.20 24.14 -23.77
CA ALA A 73 -18.62 23.60 -25.07
C ALA A 73 -20.00 24.12 -25.50
N ALA A 74 -20.95 24.22 -24.57
CA ALA A 74 -22.29 24.77 -24.82
C ALA A 74 -22.23 26.25 -25.19
N LEU A 75 -21.45 27.05 -24.45
CA LEU A 75 -21.25 28.47 -24.73
C LEU A 75 -20.57 28.70 -26.08
N SER A 76 -19.55 27.90 -26.41
CA SER A 76 -18.84 27.98 -27.70
C SER A 76 -19.75 27.65 -28.88
N LYS A 77 -20.68 26.68 -28.73
CA LYS A 77 -21.71 26.38 -29.74
C LYS A 77 -22.70 27.53 -29.90
N LYS A 78 -23.09 28.19 -28.80
CA LYS A 78 -24.03 29.32 -28.81
C LYS A 78 -23.43 30.56 -29.47
N SER A 79 -22.15 30.85 -29.27
CA SER A 79 -21.47 32.03 -29.84
C SER A 79 -21.15 31.92 -31.34
N ARG A 80 -21.28 30.72 -31.93
CA ARG A 80 -21.07 30.46 -33.36
C ARG A 80 -22.36 30.52 -34.20
N LYS A 81 -23.51 30.82 -33.58
CA LYS A 81 -24.79 31.12 -34.23
C LYS A 81 -25.04 32.62 -34.18
#